data_AF-A0A1Y0ERK6-F1
#
_entry.id   AF-A0A1Y0ERK6-F1
#
_cell.length_a   1.000
_cell.length_b   1.000
_cell.length_c   1.000
_cell.angle_alpha   90.00
_cell.angle_beta   90.00
_cell.angle_gamma   90.00
#
_symmetry.space_group_name_H-M   'P 1'
#
loop_
_entity.id
_entity.type
_entity.pdbx_description
1 polymer ?
#
loop_
_entity_poly.entity_id
_entity_poly.type
_entity_poly.pdbx_seq_one_letter_code
_entity_poly.pdbx_strand_id
1 'polypeptide(L)'
;MAKPISDVERLILANQYEILAELNEDDDLRRVSQHFKDGHKWLYDQVLDNLSPNLSKDDEEFVLSVMELYRSLDSSYDALTDKAGLTPRDVAYKGFDGNNEAELMGFAKALNDAGRYTESDGELNSHTQMSSYYQRLIARHEEMGSPQRMTAEQIQSLLN
;
A
#
# COMPACT_ATOMS: atom_id res chain seq x y z
N MET A 1 -16.88 -11.09 13.01
CA MET A 1 -16.35 -10.68 14.33
C MET A 1 -14.95 -11.25 14.45
N ALA A 2 -13.96 -10.43 14.81
CA ALA A 2 -12.60 -10.92 15.06
C ALA A 2 -12.63 -12.00 16.15
N LYS A 3 -11.82 -13.05 15.98
CA LYS A 3 -11.74 -14.13 16.96
C LYS A 3 -11.15 -13.57 18.26
N PRO A 4 -11.77 -13.81 19.43
CA PRO A 4 -11.19 -13.36 20.69
C PRO A 4 -9.85 -14.06 20.94
N ILE A 5 -8.89 -13.32 21.52
CA ILE A 5 -7.60 -13.89 21.92
C ILE A 5 -7.83 -14.98 22.97
N SER A 6 -7.16 -16.12 22.80
CA SER A 6 -7.13 -17.22 23.75
C SER A 6 -6.23 -16.91 24.96
N ASP A 7 -6.39 -17.65 26.05
CA ASP A 7 -5.50 -17.52 27.21
C ASP A 7 -4.04 -17.84 26.88
N VAL A 8 -3.80 -18.73 25.92
CA VAL A 8 -2.44 -19.02 25.44
C VAL A 8 -1.85 -17.82 24.71
N GLU A 9 -2.61 -17.19 23.80
CA GLU A 9 -2.17 -15.97 23.10
C GLU A 9 -1.96 -14.81 24.08
N ARG A 10 -2.85 -14.66 25.08
CA ARG A 10 -2.73 -13.67 26.14
C ARG A 10 -1.45 -13.86 26.97
N LEU A 11 -1.11 -15.10 27.33
CA LEU A 11 0.13 -15.41 28.02
C LEU A 11 1.37 -15.13 27.15
N ILE A 12 1.31 -15.46 25.86
CA ILE A 12 2.40 -15.17 24.91
C ILE A 12 2.63 -13.66 24.82
N LEU A 13 1.58 -12.87 24.62
CA LEU A 13 1.66 -11.41 24.54
C LEU A 13 2.17 -10.80 25.86
N ALA A 14 1.66 -11.26 27.01
CA ALA A 14 2.15 -10.85 28.31
C ALA A 14 3.67 -11.02 28.44
N ASN A 15 4.19 -12.19 28.05
CA ASN A 15 5.62 -12.47 28.12
C ASN A 15 6.43 -11.63 27.12
N GLN A 16 5.91 -11.39 25.91
CA GLN A 16 6.56 -10.54 24.91
C GLN A 16 6.67 -9.09 25.39
N TYR A 17 5.60 -8.52 25.93
CA TYR A 17 5.62 -7.16 26.49
C TYR A 17 6.52 -7.05 27.71
N GLU A 18 6.61 -8.08 28.55
CA GLU A 18 7.55 -8.14 29.67
C GLU A 18 9.00 -8.13 29.18
N ILE A 19 9.35 -8.96 28.20
CA ILE A 19 10.69 -8.99 27.60
C ILE A 19 11.04 -7.63 26.99
N LEU A 20 10.12 -7.02 26.23
CA LEU A 20 10.36 -5.70 25.62
C LEU A 20 10.49 -4.59 26.68
N ALA A 21 9.72 -4.66 27.77
CA ALA A 21 9.84 -3.72 28.88
C ALA A 21 11.22 -3.80 29.54
N GLU A 22 11.76 -5.00 29.75
CA GLU A 22 13.10 -5.20 30.32
C GLU A 22 14.21 -4.77 29.34
N LEU A 23 14.06 -5.03 28.04
CA LEU A 23 15.05 -4.64 27.04
C LEU A 23 15.15 -3.12 26.84
N ASN A 24 14.04 -2.40 27.00
CA ASN A 24 13.96 -0.96 26.74
C ASN A 24 13.84 -0.10 28.01
N GLU A 25 13.82 -0.72 29.20
CA GLU A 25 13.54 -0.07 30.48
C GLU A 25 12.23 0.76 30.45
N ASP A 26 11.15 0.17 29.90
CA ASP A 26 9.90 0.87 29.58
C ASP A 26 8.72 0.43 30.49
N ASP A 27 8.26 1.34 31.34
CA ASP A 27 7.15 1.12 32.28
C ASP A 27 5.76 1.06 31.64
N ASP A 28 5.56 1.63 30.45
CA ASP A 28 4.31 1.50 29.71
C ASP A 28 4.18 0.07 29.16
N LEU A 29 5.25 -0.49 28.60
CA LEU A 29 5.29 -1.89 28.16
C LEU A 29 5.09 -2.87 29.33
N ARG A 30 5.67 -2.57 30.50
CA ARG A 30 5.47 -3.37 31.72
C ARG A 30 4.01 -3.38 32.16
N ARG A 31 3.33 -2.23 32.08
CA ARG A 31 1.89 -2.11 32.38
C ARG A 31 1.04 -2.90 31.39
N VAL A 32 1.36 -2.85 30.10
CA VAL A 32 0.67 -3.65 29.07
C VAL A 32 0.79 -5.14 29.36
N SER A 33 2.00 -5.63 29.70
CA SER A 33 2.21 -7.02 30.12
C SER A 33 1.29 -7.42 31.28
N GLN A 34 1.23 -6.57 32.32
CA GLN A 34 0.40 -6.82 33.50
C GLN A 34 -1.09 -6.88 33.15
N HIS A 35 -1.58 -6.03 32.24
CA HIS A 35 -2.97 -6.09 31.77
C HIS A 35 -3.31 -7.42 31.09
N PHE A 36 -2.40 -7.96 30.27
CA PHE A 36 -2.57 -9.30 29.72
C PHE A 36 -2.58 -10.37 30.81
N LYS A 37 -1.68 -10.33 31.81
CA LYS A 37 -1.66 -11.30 32.93
C LYS A 37 -2.93 -11.27 33.77
N ASP A 38 -3.38 -10.08 34.16
CA ASP A 38 -4.52 -9.87 35.07
C ASP A 38 -5.89 -10.00 34.38
N GLY A 39 -5.92 -10.05 33.05
CA GLY A 39 -7.17 -10.21 32.30
C GLY A 39 -7.97 -8.93 32.15
N HIS A 40 -7.29 -7.77 32.15
CA HIS A 40 -7.94 -6.46 31.94
C HIS A 40 -8.27 -6.25 30.46
N LYS A 41 -9.26 -6.98 29.94
CA LYS A 41 -9.61 -7.04 28.51
C LYS A 41 -9.75 -5.68 27.85
N TRP A 42 -10.49 -4.76 28.47
CA TRP A 42 -10.71 -3.42 27.92
C TRP A 42 -9.40 -2.64 27.70
N LEU A 43 -8.36 -2.89 28.52
CA LEU A 43 -7.07 -2.21 28.39
C LEU A 43 -6.19 -2.87 27.32
N TYR A 44 -6.09 -4.20 27.33
CA TYR A 44 -5.20 -4.88 26.36
C TYR A 44 -5.81 -4.97 24.95
N ASP A 45 -7.13 -4.88 24.79
CA ASP A 45 -7.76 -4.81 23.46
C ASP A 45 -7.31 -3.56 22.69
N GLN A 46 -7.13 -2.42 23.38
CA GLN A 46 -6.67 -1.16 22.76
C GLN A 46 -5.27 -1.27 22.14
N VAL A 47 -4.47 -2.23 22.61
CA VAL A 47 -3.16 -2.52 22.00
C VAL A 47 -3.35 -3.10 20.60
N LEU A 48 -4.37 -3.96 20.44
CA LEU A 48 -4.71 -4.61 19.17
C LEU A 48 -5.36 -3.63 18.19
N ASP A 49 -6.00 -2.57 18.67
CA ASP A 49 -6.58 -1.50 17.82
C ASP A 49 -5.52 -0.72 17.03
N ASN A 50 -4.24 -0.84 17.38
CA ASN A 50 -3.14 -0.27 16.60
C ASN A 50 -2.81 -1.08 15.33
N LEU A 51 -3.40 -2.26 15.15
CA LEU A 51 -3.28 -3.01 13.92
C LEU A 51 -4.22 -2.43 12.87
N SER A 52 -3.66 -1.96 11.77
CA SER A 52 -4.46 -1.69 10.57
C SER A 52 -5.18 -2.97 10.13
N PRO A 53 -6.39 -2.87 9.57
CA PRO A 53 -7.02 -4.00 8.93
C PRO A 53 -6.11 -4.56 7.83
N ASN A 54 -6.20 -5.88 7.60
CA ASN A 54 -5.53 -6.47 6.44
C ASN A 54 -6.15 -5.89 5.17
N LEU A 55 -5.30 -5.46 4.25
CA LEU A 55 -5.73 -5.05 2.92
C LEU A 55 -6.42 -6.23 2.23
N SER A 56 -7.50 -5.96 1.50
CA SER A 56 -8.21 -7.02 0.79
C SER A 56 -7.37 -7.53 -0.39
N LYS A 57 -7.56 -8.79 -0.79
CA LYS A 57 -6.85 -9.35 -1.96
C LYS A 57 -7.14 -8.55 -3.23
N ASP A 58 -8.37 -8.08 -3.38
CA ASP A 58 -8.79 -7.29 -4.54
C ASP A 58 -8.07 -5.92 -4.56
N ASP A 59 -7.91 -5.29 -3.39
CA ASP A 59 -7.16 -4.04 -3.26
C ASP A 59 -5.65 -4.23 -3.48
N GLU A 60 -5.08 -5.33 -2.98
CA GLU A 60 -3.68 -5.70 -3.24
C GLU A 60 -3.44 -5.88 -4.75
N GLU A 61 -4.29 -6.67 -5.42
CA GLU A 61 -4.22 -6.91 -6.86
C GLU A 61 -4.44 -5.63 -7.65
N PHE A 62 -5.34 -4.75 -7.19
CA PHE A 62 -5.57 -3.46 -7.80
C PHE A 62 -4.32 -2.58 -7.75
N VAL A 63 -3.72 -2.38 -6.57
CA VAL A 63 -2.50 -1.57 -6.43
C VAL A 63 -1.37 -2.16 -7.28
N LEU A 64 -1.14 -3.48 -7.23
CA LEU A 64 -0.11 -4.13 -8.04
C LEU A 64 -0.33 -3.92 -9.55
N SER A 65 -1.57 -4.00 -10.01
CA SER A 65 -1.93 -3.76 -11.42
C SER A 65 -1.67 -2.32 -11.83
N VAL A 66 -1.97 -1.35 -10.96
CA VAL A 66 -1.64 0.06 -11.18
C VAL A 66 -0.13 0.25 -11.30
N MET A 67 0.64 -0.27 -10.33
CA MET A 67 2.09 -0.10 -10.33
C MET A 67 2.75 -0.76 -11.55
N GLU A 68 2.27 -1.93 -11.99
CA GLU A 68 2.77 -2.61 -13.19
C GLU A 68 2.43 -1.88 -14.49
N LEU A 69 1.23 -1.28 -14.57
CA LEU A 69 0.85 -0.44 -15.70
C LEU A 69 1.78 0.78 -15.79
N TYR A 70 2.08 1.43 -14.67
CA TYR A 70 2.96 2.60 -14.64
C TYR A 70 4.41 2.27 -14.95
N ARG A 71 4.93 1.11 -14.52
CA ARG A 71 6.22 0.59 -15.00
C ARG A 71 6.24 0.41 -16.52
N SER A 72 5.16 -0.15 -17.07
CA SER A 72 5.04 -0.36 -18.51
C SER A 72 4.98 0.97 -19.26
N LEU A 73 4.28 1.98 -18.71
CA LEU A 73 4.23 3.34 -19.25
C LEU A 73 5.60 4.01 -19.25
N ASP A 74 6.30 4.00 -18.11
CA ASP A 74 7.61 4.62 -17.94
C ASP A 74 8.65 4.01 -18.90
N SER A 75 8.77 2.68 -18.89
CA SER A 75 9.69 1.97 -19.78
C SER A 75 9.34 2.10 -21.27
N SER A 76 8.06 2.19 -21.62
CA SER A 76 7.61 2.44 -22.99
C SER A 76 7.95 3.86 -23.42
N TYR A 77 7.65 4.84 -22.56
CA TYR A 77 7.97 6.25 -22.81
C TYR A 77 9.45 6.44 -23.05
N ASP A 78 10.31 5.91 -22.18
CA ASP A 78 11.77 6.01 -22.31
C ASP A 78 12.30 5.46 -23.64
N ALA A 79 11.70 4.36 -24.11
CA ALA A 79 12.07 3.72 -25.36
C ALA A 79 11.63 4.48 -26.62
N LEU A 80 10.69 5.43 -26.53
CA LEU A 80 10.24 6.20 -27.68
C LEU A 80 11.36 7.10 -28.21
N THR A 81 11.62 7.02 -29.52
CA THR A 81 12.53 7.94 -30.22
C THR A 81 11.90 9.31 -30.42
N ASP A 82 10.60 9.34 -30.76
CA ASP A 82 9.78 10.54 -30.80
C ASP A 82 8.75 10.46 -29.67
N LYS A 83 8.78 11.43 -28.75
CA LYS A 83 7.85 11.48 -27.61
C LYS A 83 6.44 11.93 -28.01
N ALA A 84 6.24 12.43 -29.23
CA ALA A 84 4.95 12.88 -29.75
C ALA A 84 4.23 13.89 -28.82
N GLY A 85 4.99 14.76 -28.16
CA GLY A 85 4.48 15.76 -27.22
C GLY A 85 4.22 15.27 -25.79
N LEU A 86 4.39 13.98 -25.50
CA LEU A 86 4.31 13.43 -24.14
C LEU A 86 5.50 13.90 -23.30
N THR A 87 5.22 14.25 -22.04
CA THR A 87 6.23 14.59 -21.03
C THR A 87 6.40 13.46 -20.02
N PRO A 88 7.53 13.38 -19.30
CA PRO A 88 7.71 12.39 -18.24
C PRO A 88 6.60 12.47 -17.18
N ARG A 89 6.05 13.67 -16.94
CA ARG A 89 4.97 13.89 -15.98
C ARG A 89 3.65 13.27 -16.41
N ASP A 90 3.40 13.11 -17.71
CA ASP A 90 2.15 12.54 -18.22
C ASP A 90 2.07 11.03 -17.95
N VAL A 91 3.22 10.36 -17.98
CA VAL A 91 3.38 8.91 -17.78
C VAL A 91 3.79 8.54 -16.36
N ALA A 92 4.14 9.52 -15.51
CA ALA A 92 4.50 9.28 -14.13
C ALA A 92 3.31 8.83 -13.29
N TYR A 93 3.57 7.93 -12.34
CA TYR A 93 2.60 7.53 -11.33
C TYR A 93 2.13 8.73 -10.52
N LYS A 94 0.82 8.81 -10.26
CA LYS A 94 0.17 9.99 -9.68
C LYS A 94 -0.22 9.84 -8.21
N GLY A 95 0.07 8.68 -7.60
CA GLY A 95 -0.29 8.42 -6.21
C GLY A 95 -1.76 8.02 -6.00
N PHE A 96 -2.12 7.85 -4.74
CA PHE A 96 -3.50 7.66 -4.26
C PHE A 96 -3.85 8.78 -3.28
N ASP A 97 -5.14 9.01 -3.03
CA ASP A 97 -5.56 10.05 -2.10
C ASP A 97 -5.29 9.63 -0.65
N GLY A 98 -4.41 10.34 0.04
CA GLY A 98 -4.07 10.02 1.44
C GLY A 98 -5.24 10.10 2.41
N ASN A 99 -6.35 10.77 2.06
CA ASN A 99 -7.52 10.88 2.95
C ASN A 99 -8.59 9.82 2.70
N ASN A 100 -8.78 9.40 1.44
CA ASN A 100 -9.86 8.50 1.04
C ASN A 100 -9.37 7.12 0.59
N GLU A 101 -8.09 7.00 0.24
CA GLU A 101 -7.44 5.81 -0.34
C GLU A 101 -6.15 5.48 0.45
N ALA A 102 -6.14 5.81 1.74
CA ALA A 102 -4.94 5.75 2.60
C ALA A 102 -4.29 4.36 2.65
N GLU A 103 -5.09 3.29 2.65
CA GLU A 103 -4.60 1.91 2.66
C GLU A 103 -3.92 1.53 1.34
N LEU A 104 -4.51 1.94 0.20
CA LEU A 104 -3.92 1.75 -1.14
C LEU A 104 -2.60 2.51 -1.28
N MET A 105 -2.60 3.78 -0.84
CA MET A 105 -1.39 4.62 -0.79
C MET A 105 -0.31 4.00 0.10
N GLY A 106 -0.71 3.53 1.28
CA GLY A 106 0.19 2.87 2.23
C GLY A 106 0.83 1.62 1.65
N PHE A 107 0.07 0.81 0.92
CA PHE A 107 0.60 -0.37 0.26
C PHE A 107 1.52 -0.03 -0.91
N ALA A 108 1.17 0.96 -1.75
CA ALA A 108 2.05 1.47 -2.80
C ALA A 108 3.39 1.96 -2.23
N LYS A 109 3.36 2.70 -1.11
CA LYS A 109 4.56 3.11 -0.38
C LYS A 109 5.36 1.92 0.12
N ALA A 110 4.72 0.92 0.71
CA ALA A 110 5.40 -0.27 1.22
C ALA A 110 6.10 -1.08 0.11
N LEU A 111 5.52 -1.12 -1.11
CA LEU A 111 6.17 -1.69 -2.28
C LEU A 111 7.46 -0.94 -2.65
N ASN A 112 7.40 0.39 -2.67
CA ASN A 112 8.57 1.25 -2.92
C ASN A 112 9.66 1.05 -1.86
N ASP A 113 9.28 1.07 -0.57
CA ASP A 113 10.19 0.83 0.56
C ASP A 113 10.86 -0.56 0.48
N ALA A 114 10.17 -1.55 -0.10
CA ALA A 114 10.68 -2.89 -0.37
C ALA A 114 11.53 -3.00 -1.65
N GLY A 115 11.83 -1.88 -2.32
CA GLY A 115 12.63 -1.84 -3.53
C GLY A 115 11.90 -2.29 -4.80
N ARG A 116 10.56 -2.29 -4.80
CA ARG A 116 9.73 -2.58 -5.98
C ARG A 116 9.18 -1.29 -6.53
N TYR A 117 9.10 -1.18 -7.85
CA TYR A 117 8.51 -0.01 -8.53
C TYR A 117 9.16 1.33 -8.13
N THR A 118 10.49 1.33 -7.93
CA THR A 118 11.26 2.51 -7.50
C THR A 118 11.17 3.69 -8.48
N GLU A 119 10.80 3.43 -9.73
CA GLU A 119 10.43 4.44 -10.73
C GLU A 119 9.20 5.29 -10.34
N SER A 120 8.42 4.84 -9.35
CA SER A 120 7.20 5.47 -8.83
C SER A 120 7.38 6.02 -7.41
N ASP A 121 8.60 6.46 -7.05
CA ASP A 121 8.96 6.94 -5.70
C ASP A 121 8.65 8.41 -5.41
N GLY A 122 7.97 9.10 -6.34
CA GLY A 122 7.61 10.51 -6.23
C GLY A 122 6.52 10.82 -5.19
N GLU A 123 5.78 11.91 -5.39
CA GLU A 123 4.65 12.25 -4.52
C GLU A 123 3.56 11.17 -4.61
N LEU A 124 3.38 10.42 -3.52
CA LEU A 124 2.41 9.32 -3.42
C LEU A 124 1.01 9.80 -3.05
N ASN A 125 0.89 11.02 -2.49
CA ASN A 125 -0.41 11.60 -2.18
C ASN A 125 -0.92 12.41 -3.36
N SER A 126 -1.90 11.88 -4.07
CA SER A 126 -2.51 12.56 -5.21
C SER A 126 -3.34 13.79 -4.82
N HIS A 127 -3.72 13.91 -3.54
CA HIS A 127 -4.69 14.88 -3.01
C HIS A 127 -6.08 14.83 -3.68
N THR A 128 -6.39 13.76 -4.42
CA THR A 128 -7.67 13.51 -5.09
C THR A 128 -7.86 12.02 -5.36
N GLN A 129 -9.08 11.49 -5.22
CA GLN A 129 -9.33 10.06 -5.43
C GLN A 129 -8.95 9.62 -6.85
N MET A 130 -8.10 8.60 -6.95
CA MET A 130 -7.54 8.12 -8.23
C MET A 130 -8.05 6.74 -8.65
N SER A 131 -8.72 5.98 -7.77
CA SER A 131 -9.10 4.60 -8.05
C SER A 131 -9.93 4.45 -9.33
N SER A 132 -10.95 5.29 -9.52
CA SER A 132 -11.78 5.25 -10.73
C SER A 132 -10.99 5.57 -12.00
N TYR A 133 -9.99 6.45 -11.91
CA TYR A 133 -9.12 6.79 -13.03
C TYR A 133 -8.24 5.60 -13.40
N TYR A 134 -7.60 4.98 -12.42
CA TYR A 134 -6.76 3.80 -12.65
C TYR A 134 -7.55 2.60 -13.18
N GLN A 135 -8.76 2.35 -12.68
CA GLN A 135 -9.64 1.31 -13.21
C GLN A 135 -9.92 1.51 -14.70
N ARG A 136 -10.14 2.76 -15.15
CA ARG A 136 -10.32 3.06 -16.58
C ARG A 136 -9.03 2.82 -17.38
N LEU A 137 -7.87 3.18 -16.83
CA LEU A 137 -6.59 2.92 -17.51
C LEU A 137 -6.35 1.41 -17.66
N ILE A 138 -6.54 0.63 -16.59
CA ILE A 138 -6.38 -0.83 -16.61
C ILE A 138 -7.31 -1.45 -17.66
N ALA A 139 -8.60 -1.09 -17.65
CA ALA A 139 -9.56 -1.60 -18.64
C ALA A 139 -9.13 -1.28 -20.09
N ARG A 140 -8.68 -0.05 -20.36
CA ARG A 140 -8.17 0.32 -21.69
C ARG A 140 -6.90 -0.45 -22.06
N HIS A 141 -5.99 -0.68 -21.11
CA HIS A 141 -4.78 -1.46 -21.34
C HIS A 141 -5.12 -2.90 -21.68
N GLU A 142 -6.09 -3.50 -20.98
CA GLU A 142 -6.64 -4.83 -21.29
C GLU A 142 -7.30 -4.90 -22.67
N GLU A 143 -8.09 -3.89 -23.05
CA GLU A 143 -8.68 -3.77 -24.39
C GLU A 143 -7.61 -3.72 -25.50
N MET A 144 -6.42 -3.19 -25.20
CA MET A 144 -5.26 -3.19 -26.10
C MET A 144 -4.46 -4.51 -26.08
N GLY A 145 -4.88 -5.51 -25.29
CA GLY A 145 -4.17 -6.79 -25.12
C GLY A 145 -3.00 -6.73 -24.14
N SER A 146 -3.01 -5.76 -23.23
CA SER A 146 -2.00 -5.54 -22.18
C SER A 146 -0.55 -5.50 -22.70
N PRO A 147 -0.23 -4.64 -23.69
CA PRO A 147 1.11 -4.58 -24.25
C PRO A 147 2.15 -4.16 -23.21
N GLN A 148 3.24 -4.91 -23.15
CA GLN A 148 4.42 -4.59 -22.32
C GLN A 148 5.22 -3.39 -22.89
N ARG A 149 5.13 -3.17 -24.20
CA ARG A 149 5.77 -2.05 -24.91
C ARG A 149 4.69 -1.32 -25.70
N MET A 150 4.44 -0.07 -25.34
CA MET A 150 3.43 0.77 -25.96
C MET A 150 4.07 1.77 -26.94
N THR A 151 3.40 2.01 -28.07
CA THR A 151 3.74 3.14 -28.96
C THR A 151 3.25 4.47 -28.36
N ALA A 152 3.71 5.59 -28.92
CA ALA A 152 3.24 6.90 -28.48
C ALA A 152 1.71 7.05 -28.61
N GLU A 153 1.12 6.50 -29.68
CA GLU A 153 -0.33 6.52 -29.91
C GLU A 153 -1.08 5.67 -28.87
N GLN A 154 -0.52 4.52 -28.48
CA GLN A 154 -1.11 3.68 -27.44
C GLN A 154 -1.06 4.37 -26.07
N ILE A 155 0.07 5.02 -25.73
CA ILE A 155 0.20 5.79 -24.49
C ILE A 155 -0.82 6.94 -24.46
N GLN A 156 -0.94 7.70 -25.55
CA GLN A 156 -1.93 8.78 -25.65
C GLN A 156 -3.36 8.26 -25.55
N SER A 157 -3.69 7.16 -26.22
CA SER A 157 -5.01 6.52 -26.16
C SER A 157 -5.34 6.01 -24.75
N LEU A 158 -4.35 5.49 -24.03
CA LEU A 158 -4.50 5.02 -22.66
C LEU A 158 -4.85 6.20 -21.72
N LEU A 159 -4.08 7.29 -21.81
CA LEU A 159 -4.16 8.43 -20.89
C LEU A 159 -5.36 9.36 -21.14
N ASN A 160 -5.98 9.32 -22.34
CA ASN A 160 -7.18 10.07 -22.73
C ASN A 160 -8.46 9.30 -22.38
#